data_AF-A0A254RTJ3-F1
#
_entry.id   AF-A0A254RTJ3-F1
#
_cell.length_a   1.000
_cell.length_b   1.000
_cell.length_c   1.000
_cell.angle_alpha   90.00
_cell.angle_beta   90.00
_cell.angle_gamma   90.00
#
_symmetry.space_group_name_H-M   'P 1'
#
loop_
_entity.id
_entity.type
_entity.pdbx_description
1 polymer ?
#
loop_
_entity_poly.entity_id
_entity_poly.type
_entity_poly.pdbx_seq_one_letter_code
_entity_poly.pdbx_strand_id
1 'polypeptide(L)'
;MGTRNYKSVFILRVYRFDLCEKPGYSVDKYEIKRNGYAAPSFKIYESETGIFETLAQAEKQIRKLTGNEDIYSFLVEEKPVGGTFYTEDALSRRRYLKDGKLWQKCDVSSVRCFNGKDVDLGEVNFYGRNPQTLPFKEGDIVEIAYNDYARLAIIWKLPPSVDYMKTIWDQHKKLCKKNPLSSRVHPDESEDAYTILFYYVDKDGEISHDVMHAAVYETLPLSFPVSRKSAAELRRRLEKFKDEYERYEDECGDVIPF
;
A
#
# COMPACT_ATOMS: atom_id res chain seq x y z
N MET A 1 19.04 -18.44 2.17
CA MET A 1 18.89 -17.14 2.86
C MET A 1 20.19 -16.86 3.58
N GLY A 2 20.94 -15.85 3.12
CA GLY A 2 22.19 -15.44 3.78
C GLY A 2 21.91 -14.89 5.18
N THR A 3 22.87 -15.07 6.09
CA THR A 3 22.82 -14.52 7.44
C THR A 3 22.83 -13.00 7.38
N ARG A 4 21.70 -12.37 7.74
CA ARG A 4 21.55 -10.92 7.90
C ARG A 4 22.59 -10.43 8.92
N ASN A 5 23.52 -9.57 8.52
CA ASN A 5 24.58 -9.04 9.40
C ASN A 5 24.17 -7.76 10.15
N TYR A 6 22.88 -7.60 10.46
CA TYR A 6 22.34 -6.40 11.08
C TYR A 6 21.47 -6.69 12.28
N LYS A 7 21.46 -5.75 13.23
CA LYS A 7 20.42 -5.69 14.25
C LYS A 7 19.27 -4.89 13.68
N SER A 8 18.07 -5.45 13.72
CA SER A 8 16.82 -4.74 13.44
C SER A 8 15.93 -4.73 14.68
N VAL A 9 14.98 -3.81 14.69
CA VAL A 9 13.86 -3.79 15.62
C VAL A 9 12.56 -3.85 14.82
N PHE A 10 11.51 -4.32 15.47
CA PHE A 10 10.17 -4.39 14.92
C PHE A 10 9.30 -3.36 15.62
N ILE A 11 8.86 -2.35 14.87
CA ILE A 11 7.94 -1.32 15.33
C ILE A 11 6.52 -1.79 15.02
N LEU A 12 5.74 -2.08 16.05
CA LEU A 12 4.31 -2.36 15.97
C LEU A 12 3.53 -1.06 16.12
N ARG A 13 2.72 -0.71 15.13
CA ARG A 13 1.72 0.36 15.18
C ARG A 13 0.32 -0.24 15.23
N VAL A 14 -0.49 0.24 16.16
CA VAL A 14 -1.87 -0.22 16.36
C VAL A 14 -2.85 0.84 15.88
N TYR A 15 -3.61 0.53 14.82
CA TYR A 15 -4.62 1.43 14.28
C TYR A 15 -5.99 1.08 14.85
N ARG A 16 -6.71 2.09 15.32
CA ARG A 16 -8.06 1.99 15.88
C ARG A 16 -9.05 2.80 15.07
N PHE A 17 -10.31 2.38 15.05
CA PHE A 17 -11.41 3.18 14.51
C PHE A 17 -11.63 4.42 15.37
N ASP A 18 -11.88 5.57 14.75
CA ASP A 18 -12.37 6.72 15.50
C ASP A 18 -13.83 6.47 15.95
N LEU A 19 -14.00 6.27 17.27
CA LEU A 19 -15.29 5.98 17.88
C LEU A 19 -16.14 7.24 18.10
N CYS A 20 -15.62 8.44 17.83
CA CYS A 20 -16.36 9.70 18.00
C CYS A 20 -17.43 9.92 16.93
N GLU A 21 -17.34 9.20 15.80
CA GLU A 21 -18.28 9.27 14.69
C GLU A 21 -18.95 7.91 14.43
N LYS A 22 -20.11 7.91 13.76
CA LYS A 22 -20.79 6.68 13.39
C LYS A 22 -19.97 6.00 12.29
N PRO A 23 -19.34 4.83 12.54
CA PRO A 23 -18.33 4.31 11.64
C PRO A 23 -18.95 3.86 10.32
N GLY A 24 -18.36 4.29 9.21
CA GLY A 24 -18.79 3.94 7.85
C GLY A 24 -18.25 4.89 6.80
N TYR A 25 -18.26 4.46 5.54
CA TYR A 25 -17.75 5.27 4.43
C TYR A 25 -18.63 6.49 4.19
N SER A 26 -18.05 7.67 4.35
CA SER A 26 -18.72 8.93 4.07
C SER A 26 -17.76 9.95 3.48
N VAL A 27 -18.30 10.96 2.83
CA VAL A 27 -17.54 12.09 2.30
C VAL A 27 -17.50 13.15 3.41
N ASP A 28 -16.32 13.39 3.99
CA ASP A 28 -16.17 14.35 5.08
C ASP A 28 -16.26 15.80 4.55
N LYS A 29 -17.29 16.53 4.99
CA LYS A 29 -17.52 17.93 4.60
C LYS A 29 -16.45 18.87 5.15
N TYR A 30 -15.84 18.54 6.29
CA TYR A 30 -14.73 19.31 6.84
C TYR A 30 -13.48 19.14 5.98
N GLU A 31 -13.22 17.94 5.45
CA GLU A 31 -12.15 17.71 4.47
C GLU A 31 -12.40 18.48 3.17
N ILE A 32 -13.63 18.47 2.64
CA ILE A 32 -13.98 19.30 1.47
C ILE A 32 -13.66 20.77 1.73
N LYS A 33 -14.06 21.30 2.90
CA LYS A 33 -13.81 22.70 3.25
C LYS A 33 -12.31 23.01 3.38
N ARG A 34 -11.52 22.06 3.89
CA ARG A 34 -10.09 22.23 4.15
C ARG A 34 -9.23 22.05 2.90
N ASN A 35 -9.51 21.02 2.11
CA ASN A 35 -8.67 20.54 1.02
C ASN A 35 -9.28 20.83 -0.37
N GLY A 36 -10.54 21.25 -0.43
CA GLY A 36 -11.30 21.46 -1.67
C GLY A 36 -11.98 20.21 -2.21
N TYR A 37 -11.70 19.03 -1.65
CA TYR A 37 -12.31 17.75 -2.01
C TYR A 37 -12.24 16.73 -0.86
N ALA A 38 -13.04 15.67 -0.94
CA ALA A 38 -12.94 14.50 -0.06
C ALA A 38 -13.39 13.22 -0.77
N ALA A 39 -12.75 12.10 -0.45
CA ALA A 39 -13.14 10.78 -0.92
C ALA A 39 -14.00 10.07 0.15
N PRO A 40 -14.82 9.07 -0.21
CA PRO A 40 -15.49 8.24 0.78
C PRO A 40 -14.47 7.51 1.66
N SER A 41 -14.44 7.83 2.94
CA SER A 41 -13.51 7.28 3.92
C SER A 41 -14.15 7.17 5.30
N PHE A 42 -13.42 6.58 6.24
CA PHE A 42 -13.64 6.73 7.67
C PHE A 42 -12.30 6.96 8.37
N LYS A 43 -12.34 7.61 9.53
CA LYS A 43 -11.15 7.95 10.31
C LYS A 43 -10.64 6.75 11.10
N ILE A 44 -9.33 6.62 11.09
CA ILE A 44 -8.57 5.71 11.95
C ILE A 44 -7.48 6.51 12.64
N TYR A 45 -6.94 6.02 13.75
CA TYR A 45 -5.80 6.68 14.38
C TYR A 45 -4.78 5.68 14.87
N GLU A 46 -3.50 6.05 14.77
CA GLU A 46 -2.43 5.34 15.44
C GLU A 46 -2.53 5.58 16.94
N SER A 47 -2.81 4.52 17.69
CA SER A 47 -3.13 4.60 19.12
C SER A 47 -1.98 4.19 20.02
N GLU A 48 -1.20 3.20 19.59
CA GLU A 48 -0.11 2.60 20.35
C GLU A 48 1.03 2.23 19.42
N THR A 49 2.25 2.52 19.85
CA THR A 49 3.47 2.12 19.15
C THR A 49 4.41 1.39 20.11
N GLY A 50 4.75 0.15 19.76
CA GLY A 50 5.63 -0.72 20.53
C GLY A 50 6.88 -1.09 19.75
N ILE A 51 8.04 -1.15 20.41
CA ILE A 51 9.31 -1.55 19.80
C ILE A 51 9.72 -2.90 20.37
N PHE A 52 10.02 -3.85 19.49
CA PHE A 52 10.35 -5.24 19.84
C PHE A 52 11.66 -5.67 19.19
N GLU A 53 12.40 -6.56 19.85
CA GLU A 53 13.66 -7.10 19.31
C GLU A 53 13.42 -8.19 18.26
N THR A 54 12.24 -8.83 18.30
CA THR A 54 11.89 -9.91 17.37
C THR A 54 10.46 -9.78 16.87
N LEU A 55 10.21 -10.25 15.65
CA LEU A 55 8.86 -10.32 15.09
C LEU A 55 7.92 -11.12 15.99
N ALA A 56 8.38 -12.22 16.58
CA ALA A 56 7.58 -13.07 17.45
C ALA A 56 7.07 -12.33 18.70
N GLN A 57 7.86 -11.39 19.26
CA GLN A 57 7.43 -10.54 20.37
C GLN A 57 6.36 -9.54 19.93
N ALA A 58 6.52 -8.90 18.76
CA ALA A 58 5.50 -8.00 18.20
C ALA A 58 4.19 -8.76 17.93
N GLU A 59 4.25 -9.94 17.32
CA GLU A 59 3.08 -10.79 17.07
C GLU A 59 2.43 -11.31 18.36
N LYS A 60 3.22 -11.52 19.43
CA LYS A 60 2.67 -11.83 20.75
C LYS A 60 1.88 -10.65 21.30
N GLN A 61 2.29 -9.41 21.05
CA GLN A 61 1.53 -8.23 21.44
C GLN A 61 0.25 -8.10 20.61
N ILE A 62 0.31 -8.32 19.29
CA ILE A 62 -0.89 -8.36 18.42
C ILE A 62 -1.92 -9.33 19.01
N ARG A 63 -1.54 -10.59 19.30
CA ARG A 63 -2.43 -11.60 19.89
C ARG A 63 -3.02 -11.23 21.26
N LYS A 64 -2.41 -10.31 22.01
CA LYS A 64 -3.00 -9.81 23.26
C LYS A 64 -4.06 -8.74 23.01
N LEU A 65 -3.92 -8.00 21.92
CA LEU A 65 -4.81 -6.90 21.55
C LEU A 65 -5.98 -7.37 20.69
N THR A 66 -5.88 -8.54 20.06
CA THR A 66 -7.00 -9.16 19.31
C THR A 66 -8.22 -9.34 20.19
N GLY A 67 -9.41 -9.04 19.66
CA GLY A 67 -10.68 -9.13 20.38
C GLY A 67 -11.20 -7.80 20.92
N ASN A 68 -10.39 -6.74 20.88
CA ASN A 68 -10.87 -5.37 21.10
C ASN A 68 -11.63 -4.87 19.87
N GLU A 69 -12.89 -4.44 20.06
CA GLU A 69 -13.80 -4.07 18.97
C GLU A 69 -13.39 -2.82 18.19
N ASP A 70 -12.60 -1.95 18.82
CA ASP A 70 -12.14 -0.68 18.27
C ASP A 70 -10.85 -0.82 17.45
N ILE A 71 -10.22 -2.00 17.41
CA ILE A 71 -9.05 -2.26 16.58
C ILE A 71 -9.45 -2.34 15.10
N TYR A 72 -8.79 -1.52 14.30
CA TYR A 72 -8.88 -1.57 12.84
C TYR A 72 -7.88 -2.56 12.25
N SER A 73 -6.58 -2.35 12.49
CA SER A 73 -5.50 -3.19 11.98
C SER A 73 -4.20 -2.97 12.74
N PHE A 74 -3.19 -3.80 12.44
CA PHE A 74 -1.83 -3.65 12.97
C PHE A 74 -0.84 -3.55 11.82
N LEU A 75 0.17 -2.68 11.96
CA LEU A 75 1.31 -2.61 11.06
C LEU A 75 2.58 -2.94 11.83
N VAL A 76 3.39 -3.86 11.32
CA VAL A 76 4.73 -4.14 11.84
C VAL A 76 5.75 -3.74 10.78
N GLU A 77 6.62 -2.81 11.15
CA GLU A 77 7.76 -2.38 10.34
C GLU A 77 9.07 -2.90 10.93
N GLU A 78 9.89 -3.56 10.12
CA GLU A 78 11.26 -3.90 10.49
C GLU A 78 12.18 -2.72 10.14
N LYS A 79 12.90 -2.17 11.13
CA LYS A 79 13.81 -1.03 10.93
C LYS A 79 15.24 -1.42 11.30
N PRO A 80 16.27 -0.95 10.58
CA PRO A 80 17.67 -1.20 10.95
C PRO A 80 18.07 -0.40 12.19
N VAL A 81 18.98 -0.94 13.00
CA VAL A 81 19.55 -0.24 14.17
C VAL A 81 20.95 0.28 13.84
N GLY A 82 21.27 1.49 14.32
CA GLY A 82 22.63 2.02 14.30
C GLY A 82 22.97 2.92 13.12
N GLY A 83 21.97 3.56 12.50
CA GLY A 83 22.14 4.58 11.47
C GLY A 83 20.91 5.47 11.32
N THR A 84 20.99 6.41 10.40
CA THR A 84 19.91 7.32 10.01
C THR A 84 19.28 6.84 8.70
N PHE A 85 17.96 6.91 8.62
CA PHE A 85 17.13 6.55 7.47
C PHE A 85 15.85 7.41 7.52
N TYR A 86 15.05 7.45 6.45
CA TYR A 86 13.81 8.22 6.47
C TYR A 86 12.77 7.55 7.37
N THR A 87 11.87 8.33 7.97
CA THR A 87 10.88 7.79 8.93
C THR A 87 10.02 6.70 8.30
N GLU A 88 9.68 6.86 7.02
CA GLU A 88 8.90 5.90 6.26
C GLU A 88 9.71 4.65 5.89
N ASP A 89 11.04 4.70 5.85
CA ASP A 89 11.86 3.60 5.34
C ASP A 89 11.80 2.35 6.23
N ALA A 90 11.57 1.17 5.64
CA ALA A 90 11.57 -0.09 6.37
C ALA A 90 12.25 -1.20 5.56
N LEU A 91 12.87 -2.13 6.27
CA LEU A 91 13.47 -3.35 5.70
C LEU A 91 12.41 -4.36 5.29
N SER A 92 11.28 -4.39 6.03
CA SER A 92 10.09 -5.16 5.67
C SER A 92 8.87 -4.57 6.38
N ARG A 93 7.68 -4.81 5.81
CA ARG A 93 6.39 -4.38 6.38
C ARG A 93 5.40 -5.53 6.39
N ARG A 94 4.60 -5.65 7.45
CA ARG A 94 3.57 -6.68 7.62
C ARG A 94 2.30 -6.05 8.17
N ARG A 95 1.19 -6.20 7.45
CA ARG A 95 -0.14 -5.79 7.91
C ARG A 95 -0.87 -6.99 8.47
N TYR A 96 -1.47 -6.83 9.64
CA TYR A 96 -2.35 -7.83 10.27
C TYR A 96 -3.75 -7.24 10.41
N LEU A 97 -4.77 -8.07 10.21
CA LEU A 97 -6.17 -7.67 10.40
C LEU A 97 -6.50 -7.57 11.89
N LYS A 98 -7.70 -7.05 12.22
CA LYS A 98 -8.20 -6.94 13.60
C LYS A 98 -8.24 -8.25 14.39
N ASP A 99 -8.35 -9.38 13.70
CA ASP A 99 -8.31 -10.73 14.30
C ASP A 99 -6.88 -11.23 14.56
N GLY A 100 -5.87 -10.42 14.23
CA GLY A 100 -4.45 -10.74 14.39
C GLY A 100 -3.87 -11.63 13.31
N LYS A 101 -4.64 -11.98 12.27
CA LYS A 101 -4.15 -12.75 11.14
C LYS A 101 -3.27 -11.88 10.25
N LEU A 102 -2.11 -12.40 9.84
CA LEU A 102 -1.27 -11.76 8.82
C LEU A 102 -2.08 -11.64 7.52
N TRP A 103 -2.26 -10.40 7.05
CA TRP A 103 -2.97 -10.08 5.83
C TRP A 103 -2.04 -10.16 4.64
N GLN A 104 -1.11 -9.20 4.56
CA GLN A 104 -0.14 -9.07 3.50
C GLN A 104 1.17 -8.54 4.08
N LYS A 105 2.26 -8.79 3.37
CA LYS A 105 3.60 -8.33 3.72
C LYS A 105 4.34 -7.84 2.49
N CYS A 106 5.29 -6.95 2.68
CA CYS A 106 6.30 -6.57 1.72
C CYS A 106 7.66 -6.85 2.36
N ASP A 107 8.45 -7.73 1.75
CA ASP A 107 9.81 -8.07 2.23
C ASP A 107 10.90 -7.33 1.41
N VAL A 108 10.51 -6.42 0.51
CA VAL A 108 11.42 -5.51 -0.21
C VAL A 108 11.70 -4.31 0.68
N SER A 109 12.98 -4.03 0.84
CA SER A 109 13.51 -2.96 1.67
C SER A 109 13.46 -1.64 0.93
N SER A 110 12.83 -0.65 1.56
CA SER A 110 12.80 0.73 1.05
C SER A 110 13.96 1.57 1.57
N VAL A 111 14.85 0.99 2.39
CA VAL A 111 16.01 1.73 2.92
C VAL A 111 17.05 1.86 1.80
N ARG A 112 17.11 3.04 1.17
CA ARG A 112 18.06 3.32 0.08
C ARG A 112 19.31 4.07 0.53
N CYS A 113 19.22 4.77 1.64
CA CYS A 113 20.32 5.54 2.22
C CYS A 113 20.44 5.17 3.68
N PHE A 114 21.57 4.54 4.03
CA PHE A 114 21.91 4.20 5.41
C PHE A 114 23.35 4.62 5.69
N ASN A 115 23.55 5.44 6.71
CA ASN A 115 24.86 6.04 7.02
C ASN A 115 25.59 5.37 8.20
N GLY A 116 25.11 4.22 8.67
CA GLY A 116 25.80 3.40 9.68
C GLY A 116 26.91 2.54 9.07
N LYS A 117 27.31 1.46 9.78
CA LYS A 117 28.26 0.46 9.26
C LYS A 117 27.74 -0.17 7.95
N ASP A 118 28.56 -0.90 7.19
CA ASP A 118 28.10 -1.65 6.01
C ASP A 118 27.03 -2.68 6.43
N VAL A 119 25.76 -2.35 6.22
CA VAL A 119 24.60 -3.16 6.59
C VAL A 119 24.05 -3.80 5.33
N ASP A 120 23.78 -5.10 5.39
CA ASP A 120 22.92 -5.75 4.41
C ASP A 120 21.49 -5.20 4.60
N LEU A 121 21.01 -4.39 3.66
CA LEU A 121 19.68 -3.77 3.74
C LEU A 121 18.57 -4.74 3.32
N GLY A 122 18.87 -6.02 3.10
CA GLY A 122 17.93 -7.02 2.61
C GLY A 122 17.74 -6.95 1.10
N GLU A 123 16.65 -7.55 0.62
CA GLU A 123 16.28 -7.44 -0.78
C GLU A 123 15.78 -6.02 -1.07
N VAL A 124 16.38 -5.33 -2.04
CA VAL A 124 15.98 -3.96 -2.45
C VAL A 124 15.32 -3.95 -3.83
N ASN A 125 15.29 -5.11 -4.50
CA ASN A 125 14.73 -5.26 -5.83
C ASN A 125 13.37 -5.97 -5.76
N PHE A 126 12.39 -5.46 -6.49
CA PHE A 126 11.12 -6.14 -6.63
C PHE A 126 11.10 -7.05 -7.86
N TYR A 127 10.69 -8.30 -7.64
CA TYR A 127 10.66 -9.34 -8.67
C TYR A 127 9.25 -9.79 -9.03
N GLY A 128 8.23 -9.07 -8.57
CA GLY A 128 6.84 -9.37 -8.87
C GLY A 128 6.19 -10.33 -7.87
N ARG A 129 4.86 -10.39 -7.93
CA ARG A 129 4.04 -11.29 -7.12
C ARG A 129 3.57 -12.51 -7.90
N ASN A 130 3.26 -13.56 -7.16
CA ASN A 130 2.49 -14.68 -7.66
C ASN A 130 1.00 -14.27 -7.70
N PRO A 131 0.36 -14.17 -8.88
CA PRO A 131 -1.04 -13.74 -8.98
C PRO A 131 -2.01 -14.65 -8.22
N GLN A 132 -1.72 -15.95 -8.13
CA GLN A 132 -2.55 -16.92 -7.44
C GLN A 132 -2.54 -16.77 -5.92
N THR A 133 -1.61 -16.00 -5.35
CA THR A 133 -1.54 -15.73 -3.90
C THR A 133 -2.12 -14.37 -3.53
N LEU A 134 -2.62 -13.59 -4.50
CA LEU A 134 -3.23 -12.30 -4.22
C LEU A 134 -4.66 -12.50 -3.66
N PRO A 135 -5.02 -11.82 -2.56
CA PRO A 135 -6.35 -11.94 -1.97
C PRO A 135 -7.44 -11.22 -2.77
N PHE A 136 -7.05 -10.33 -3.69
CA PHE A 136 -7.96 -9.53 -4.48
C PHE A 136 -7.77 -9.73 -5.99
N LYS A 137 -8.82 -9.42 -6.74
CA LYS A 137 -8.85 -9.35 -8.20
C LYS A 137 -9.25 -7.95 -8.67
N GLU A 138 -9.06 -7.68 -9.96
CA GLU A 138 -9.54 -6.46 -10.60
C GLU A 138 -11.07 -6.31 -10.43
N GLY A 139 -11.50 -5.07 -10.16
CA GLY A 139 -12.89 -4.74 -9.87
C GLY A 139 -13.34 -5.00 -8.42
N ASP A 140 -12.50 -5.61 -7.57
CA ASP A 140 -12.80 -5.70 -6.14
C ASP A 140 -12.75 -4.29 -5.50
N ILE A 141 -13.71 -4.02 -4.62
CA ILE A 141 -13.78 -2.79 -3.82
C ILE A 141 -13.07 -3.04 -2.50
N VAL A 142 -12.15 -2.14 -2.15
CA VAL A 142 -11.18 -2.31 -1.07
C VAL A 142 -11.05 -1.05 -0.23
N GLU A 143 -10.37 -1.19 0.91
CA GLU A 143 -9.93 -0.08 1.74
C GLU A 143 -8.45 0.20 1.51
N ILE A 144 -8.07 1.46 1.41
CA ILE A 144 -6.68 1.90 1.43
C ILE A 144 -6.44 2.58 2.77
N ALA A 145 -5.70 1.91 3.65
CA ALA A 145 -5.34 2.39 4.97
C ALA A 145 -4.07 3.25 4.88
N TYR A 146 -4.23 4.57 4.99
CA TYR A 146 -3.14 5.52 4.88
C TYR A 146 -3.25 6.59 5.96
N ASN A 147 -2.18 6.77 6.75
CA ASN A 147 -2.11 7.69 7.88
C ASN A 147 -3.27 7.52 8.89
N ASP A 148 -4.24 8.43 8.85
CA ASP A 148 -5.35 8.61 9.78
C ASP A 148 -6.72 8.38 9.14
N TYR A 149 -6.76 7.76 7.95
CA TYR A 149 -8.02 7.36 7.32
C TYR A 149 -7.90 6.02 6.58
N ALA A 150 -9.06 5.39 6.38
CA ALA A 150 -9.23 4.29 5.45
C ALA A 150 -10.17 4.74 4.33
N ARG A 151 -9.66 4.80 3.10
CA ARG A 151 -10.38 5.28 1.92
C ARG A 151 -10.95 4.13 1.12
N LEU A 152 -12.17 4.30 0.60
CA LEU A 152 -12.78 3.35 -0.32
C LEU A 152 -12.19 3.50 -1.74
N ALA A 153 -11.77 2.39 -2.34
CA ALA A 153 -11.24 2.33 -3.70
C ALA A 153 -11.71 1.08 -4.44
N ILE A 154 -11.46 1.01 -5.74
CA ILE A 154 -11.64 -0.18 -6.59
C ILE A 154 -10.33 -0.54 -7.27
N ILE A 155 -10.01 -1.84 -7.34
CA ILE A 155 -8.78 -2.31 -7.99
C ILE A 155 -8.92 -2.19 -9.50
N TRP A 156 -8.01 -1.47 -10.13
CA TRP A 156 -7.86 -1.44 -11.58
C TRP A 156 -6.86 -2.49 -12.06
N LYS A 157 -5.63 -2.52 -11.53
CA LYS A 157 -4.60 -3.49 -11.90
C LYS A 157 -4.00 -4.16 -10.66
N LEU A 158 -3.65 -5.43 -10.80
CA LEU A 158 -2.91 -6.19 -9.78
C LEU A 158 -1.43 -5.78 -9.74
N PRO A 159 -0.71 -6.03 -8.63
CA PRO A 159 0.73 -5.86 -8.58
C PRO A 159 1.41 -6.66 -9.70
N PRO A 160 2.51 -6.15 -10.27
CA PRO A 160 3.24 -6.81 -11.35
C PRO A 160 3.52 -8.27 -11.01
N SER A 161 3.22 -9.16 -11.95
CA SER A 161 3.49 -10.58 -11.78
C SER A 161 4.98 -10.89 -11.93
N VAL A 162 5.43 -12.02 -11.39
CA VAL A 162 6.81 -12.50 -11.59
C VAL A 162 7.17 -12.59 -13.08
N ASP A 163 6.25 -13.04 -13.93
CA ASP A 163 6.50 -13.18 -15.36
C ASP A 163 6.60 -11.83 -16.07
N TYR A 164 5.75 -10.87 -15.71
CA TYR A 164 5.86 -9.51 -16.23
C TYR A 164 7.18 -8.85 -15.78
N MET A 165 7.53 -9.00 -14.50
CA MET A 165 8.76 -8.45 -13.96
C MET A 165 10.02 -9.03 -14.59
N LYS A 166 10.02 -10.30 -15.05
CA LYS A 166 11.14 -10.82 -15.86
C LYS A 166 11.39 -9.99 -17.11
N THR A 167 10.33 -9.59 -17.82
CA THR A 167 10.45 -8.74 -19.01
C THR A 167 11.03 -7.38 -18.66
N ILE A 168 10.56 -6.75 -17.57
CA ILE A 168 11.09 -5.47 -17.07
C ILE A 168 12.57 -5.59 -16.71
N TRP A 169 12.95 -6.64 -15.96
CA TRP A 169 14.35 -6.87 -15.58
C TRP A 169 15.26 -7.14 -16.78
N ASP A 170 14.79 -7.85 -17.80
CA ASP A 170 15.58 -8.10 -19.01
C ASP A 170 15.77 -6.83 -19.85
N GLN A 171 14.77 -5.95 -19.89
CA GLN A 171 14.91 -4.62 -20.49
C GLN A 171 15.88 -3.75 -19.66
N HIS A 172 15.73 -3.74 -18.34
CA HIS A 172 16.62 -3.01 -17.44
C HIS A 172 18.08 -3.45 -17.61
N LYS A 173 18.37 -4.77 -17.68
CA LYS A 173 19.72 -5.28 -17.97
C LYS A 173 20.28 -4.77 -19.29
N LYS A 174 19.45 -4.66 -20.34
CA LYS A 174 19.86 -4.12 -21.64
C LYS A 174 20.17 -2.62 -21.54
N LEU A 175 19.40 -1.86 -20.77
CA LEU A 175 19.64 -0.44 -20.51
C LEU A 175 20.93 -0.22 -19.72
N CYS A 176 21.16 -0.98 -18.65
CA CYS A 176 22.38 -0.91 -17.84
C CYS A 176 23.66 -1.21 -18.63
N LYS A 177 23.59 -2.09 -19.65
CA LYS A 177 24.71 -2.32 -20.58
C LYS A 177 25.03 -1.10 -21.44
N LYS A 178 24.03 -0.27 -21.78
CA LYS A 178 24.20 0.95 -22.59
C LYS A 178 24.60 2.16 -21.74
N ASN A 179 24.05 2.25 -20.54
CA ASN A 179 24.32 3.33 -19.60
C ASN A 179 24.41 2.75 -18.17
N PRO A 180 25.62 2.64 -17.58
CA PRO A 180 25.78 2.14 -16.22
C PRO A 180 25.01 2.92 -15.16
N LEU A 181 24.69 4.20 -15.40
CA LEU A 181 23.87 5.00 -14.47
C LEU A 181 22.42 4.51 -14.37
N SER A 182 21.92 3.78 -15.37
CA SER A 182 20.57 3.19 -15.33
C SER A 182 20.40 2.18 -14.20
N SER A 183 21.48 1.61 -13.66
CA SER A 183 21.42 0.71 -12.50
C SER A 183 20.86 1.37 -11.23
N ARG A 184 20.84 2.71 -11.18
CA ARG A 184 20.28 3.47 -10.05
C ARG A 184 18.75 3.55 -10.06
N VAL A 185 18.10 3.26 -11.19
CA VAL A 185 16.64 3.29 -11.35
C VAL A 185 16.20 1.87 -11.69
N HIS A 186 15.86 1.11 -10.66
CA HIS A 186 15.46 -0.29 -10.74
C HIS A 186 14.12 -0.49 -10.04
N PRO A 187 13.33 -1.51 -10.43
CA PRO A 187 12.12 -1.85 -9.71
C PRO A 187 12.41 -2.21 -8.25
N ASP A 188 11.65 -1.61 -7.35
CA ASP A 188 11.84 -1.55 -5.91
C ASP A 188 10.52 -1.77 -5.15
N GLU A 189 10.46 -1.41 -3.87
CA GLU A 189 9.27 -1.63 -3.05
C GLU A 189 8.00 -0.95 -3.58
N SER A 190 8.15 0.14 -4.34
CA SER A 190 7.03 0.96 -4.81
C SER A 190 6.20 0.22 -5.86
N GLU A 191 6.81 -0.72 -6.58
CA GLU A 191 6.16 -1.61 -7.52
C GLU A 191 5.38 -2.75 -6.83
N ASP A 192 5.58 -2.97 -5.52
CA ASP A 192 4.79 -3.93 -4.73
C ASP A 192 3.42 -3.35 -4.33
N ALA A 193 2.66 -2.91 -5.34
CA ALA A 193 1.44 -2.11 -5.18
C ALA A 193 0.32 -2.55 -6.13
N TYR A 194 -0.92 -2.42 -5.69
CA TYR A 194 -2.10 -2.44 -6.56
C TYR A 194 -2.25 -1.07 -7.22
N THR A 195 -2.66 -1.05 -8.50
CA THR A 195 -3.17 0.20 -9.08
C THR A 195 -4.66 0.28 -8.78
N ILE A 196 -5.05 1.30 -8.03
CA ILE A 196 -6.43 1.50 -7.58
C ILE A 196 -7.00 2.79 -8.14
N LEU A 197 -8.32 2.84 -8.21
CA LEU A 197 -9.08 4.04 -8.53
C LEU A 197 -9.98 4.37 -7.34
N PHE A 198 -10.02 5.64 -6.96
CA PHE A 198 -11.01 6.14 -6.01
C PHE A 198 -11.73 7.34 -6.62
N TYR A 199 -12.95 7.62 -6.15
CA TYR A 199 -13.64 8.86 -6.49
C TYR A 199 -13.60 9.83 -5.32
N TYR A 200 -13.70 11.11 -5.64
CA TYR A 200 -13.83 12.18 -4.67
C TYR A 200 -14.91 13.15 -5.09
N VAL A 201 -15.45 13.87 -4.12
CA VAL A 201 -16.40 14.96 -4.31
C VAL A 201 -15.68 16.26 -3.98
N ASP A 202 -15.74 17.24 -4.88
CA ASP A 202 -15.15 18.55 -4.64
C ASP A 202 -16.10 19.51 -3.90
N LYS A 203 -15.62 20.74 -3.66
CA LYS A 203 -16.37 21.81 -3.00
C LYS A 203 -17.66 22.23 -3.73
N ASP A 204 -17.74 22.01 -5.04
CA ASP A 204 -18.87 22.37 -5.88
C ASP A 204 -19.87 21.21 -5.98
N GLY A 205 -19.52 20.04 -5.41
CA GLY A 205 -20.32 18.83 -5.41
C GLY A 205 -20.09 17.94 -6.62
N GLU A 206 -19.12 18.28 -7.47
CA GLU A 206 -18.76 17.49 -8.64
C GLU A 206 -17.99 16.24 -8.22
N ILE A 207 -18.28 15.13 -8.92
CA ILE A 207 -17.63 13.86 -8.66
C ILE A 207 -16.55 13.60 -9.72
N SER A 208 -15.32 13.44 -9.25
CA SER A 208 -14.15 13.12 -10.05
C SER A 208 -13.48 11.86 -9.53
N HIS A 209 -12.44 11.38 -10.22
CA HIS A 209 -11.69 10.21 -9.81
C HIS A 209 -10.19 10.45 -9.97
N ASP A 210 -9.42 9.63 -9.28
CA ASP A 210 -7.97 9.62 -9.38
C ASP A 210 -7.46 8.18 -9.29
N VAL A 211 -6.24 7.97 -9.78
CA VAL A 211 -5.55 6.69 -9.80
C VAL A 211 -4.32 6.77 -8.92
N MET A 212 -4.08 5.73 -8.14
CA MET A 212 -2.96 5.67 -7.21
C MET A 212 -2.38 4.26 -7.15
N HIS A 213 -1.09 4.16 -6.90
CA HIS A 213 -0.43 2.91 -6.53
C HIS A 213 -0.50 2.75 -5.01
N ALA A 214 -1.34 1.82 -4.56
CA ALA A 214 -1.49 1.51 -3.14
C ALA A 214 -0.65 0.28 -2.82
N ALA A 215 0.33 0.44 -1.91
CA ALA A 215 1.17 -0.67 -1.50
C ALA A 215 0.30 -1.83 -1.00
N VAL A 216 0.65 -3.06 -1.35
CA VAL A 216 -0.14 -4.26 -1.00
C VAL A 216 -0.48 -4.36 0.48
N TYR A 217 0.43 -4.00 1.38
CA TYR A 217 0.17 -4.07 2.82
C TYR A 217 -0.79 -2.95 3.31
N GLU A 218 -1.12 -1.96 2.50
CA GLU A 218 -2.07 -0.88 2.79
C GLU A 218 -3.46 -1.13 2.19
N THR A 219 -3.57 -2.08 1.27
CA THR A 219 -4.85 -2.48 0.66
C THR A 219 -5.51 -3.56 1.51
N LEU A 220 -6.60 -3.21 2.21
CA LEU A 220 -7.31 -4.06 3.18
C LEU A 220 -8.72 -4.44 2.70
N PRO A 221 -9.29 -5.55 3.23
CA PRO A 221 -10.69 -5.87 3.00
C PRO A 221 -11.61 -4.85 3.67
N LEU A 222 -12.86 -4.79 3.20
CA LEU A 222 -13.87 -3.88 3.74
C LEU A 222 -14.22 -4.19 5.20
N SER A 223 -14.16 -3.15 6.04
CA SER A 223 -14.59 -3.16 7.44
C SER A 223 -16.08 -2.92 7.58
N PHE A 224 -16.68 -2.19 6.63
CA PHE A 224 -18.09 -1.82 6.66
C PHE A 224 -18.81 -2.17 5.35
N PRO A 225 -20.15 -2.27 5.35
CA PRO A 225 -20.91 -2.39 4.12
C PRO A 225 -20.75 -1.15 3.23
N VAL A 226 -20.51 -1.37 1.94
CA VAL A 226 -20.46 -0.30 0.94
C VAL A 226 -21.85 -0.02 0.42
N SER A 227 -22.25 1.26 0.39
CA SER A 227 -23.55 1.65 -0.16
C SER A 227 -23.65 1.30 -1.66
N ARG A 228 -24.85 0.94 -2.14
CA ARG A 228 -25.06 0.68 -3.58
C ARG A 228 -24.64 1.86 -4.45
N LYS A 229 -24.86 3.08 -3.98
CA LYS A 229 -24.46 4.32 -4.67
C LYS A 229 -22.94 4.40 -4.80
N SER A 230 -22.20 4.22 -3.71
CA SER A 230 -20.72 4.29 -3.72
C SER A 230 -20.11 3.19 -4.59
N ALA A 231 -20.63 1.96 -4.49
CA ALA A 231 -20.16 0.84 -5.30
C ALA A 231 -20.45 1.05 -6.79
N ALA A 232 -21.64 1.54 -7.15
CA ALA A 232 -21.97 1.87 -8.53
C ALA A 232 -21.10 3.01 -9.07
N GLU A 233 -20.81 4.02 -8.25
CA GLU A 233 -19.94 5.13 -8.64
C GLU A 233 -18.52 4.67 -8.94
N LEU A 234 -17.90 3.87 -8.05
CA LEU A 234 -16.56 3.32 -8.27
C LEU A 234 -16.49 2.51 -9.57
N ARG A 235 -17.47 1.64 -9.81
CA ARG A 235 -17.53 0.83 -11.04
C ARG A 235 -17.71 1.71 -12.27
N ARG A 236 -18.60 2.70 -12.22
CA ARG A 236 -18.79 3.66 -13.32
C ARG A 236 -17.51 4.40 -13.67
N ARG A 237 -16.73 4.81 -12.65
CA ARG A 237 -15.44 5.48 -12.86
C ARG A 237 -14.38 4.55 -13.41
N LEU A 238 -14.32 3.31 -12.93
CA LEU A 238 -13.41 2.31 -13.47
C LEU A 238 -13.69 2.03 -14.95
N GLU A 239 -14.95 1.85 -15.35
CA GLU A 239 -15.28 1.60 -16.76
C GLU A 239 -14.97 2.82 -17.63
N LYS A 240 -15.34 4.02 -17.19
CA LYS A 240 -14.99 5.26 -17.92
C LYS A 240 -13.47 5.42 -18.07
N PHE A 241 -12.72 5.12 -17.01
CA PHE A 241 -11.27 5.22 -17.03
C PHE A 241 -10.63 4.17 -17.95
N LYS A 242 -11.15 2.94 -18.00
CA LYS A 242 -10.72 1.93 -18.98
C LYS A 242 -10.95 2.40 -20.41
N ASP A 243 -12.14 2.92 -20.72
CA ASP A 243 -12.45 3.45 -22.06
C ASP A 243 -11.52 4.60 -22.46
N GLU A 244 -11.15 5.46 -21.50
CA GLU A 244 -10.18 6.54 -21.72
C GLU A 244 -8.77 5.98 -21.94
N TYR A 245 -8.33 5.06 -21.09
CA TYR A 245 -7.01 4.44 -21.14
C TYR A 245 -6.79 3.64 -22.44
N GLU A 246 -7.77 2.87 -22.88
CA GLU A 246 -7.72 2.13 -24.16
C GLU A 246 -7.57 3.09 -25.35
N ARG A 247 -8.32 4.21 -25.38
CA ARG A 247 -8.13 5.24 -26.41
C ARG A 247 -6.73 5.85 -26.38
N TYR A 248 -6.19 6.10 -25.19
CA TYR A 248 -4.82 6.63 -25.07
C TYR A 248 -3.76 5.64 -25.58
N GLU A 249 -3.89 4.34 -25.29
CA GLU A 249 -2.99 3.31 -25.82
C GLU A 249 -3.07 3.20 -27.35
N ASP A 250 -4.29 3.27 -27.92
CA ASP A 250 -4.50 3.26 -29.37
C ASP A 250 -3.90 4.50 -30.06
N GLU A 251 -4.02 5.69 -29.46
CA GLU A 251 -3.53 6.96 -30.01
C GLU A 251 -2.00 7.12 -29.87
N CYS A 252 -1.41 6.63 -28.77
CA CYS A 252 0.03 6.79 -28.50
C CYS A 252 0.90 5.64 -29.04
N GLY A 253 0.29 4.52 -29.44
CA GLY A 253 1.00 3.26 -29.69
C GLY A 253 1.61 2.69 -28.41
N ASP A 254 2.23 1.50 -28.49
CA ASP A 254 2.89 0.79 -27.37
C ASP A 254 4.05 1.60 -26.74
N VAL A 255 3.74 2.71 -26.07
CA VAL A 255 4.63 3.36 -25.12
C VAL A 255 4.40 2.64 -23.81
N ILE A 256 5.15 1.56 -23.60
CA ILE A 256 5.19 0.81 -22.35
C ILE A 256 5.34 1.82 -21.20
N PRO A 257 4.32 2.04 -20.36
CA PRO A 257 4.49 2.90 -19.20
C PRO A 257 5.32 2.12 -18.18
N PHE A 258 6.32 2.79 -17.62
CA PHE A 258 7.11 2.30 -16.50
C PHE A 258 6.23 2.03 -15.29
#